data_AF-A0A136HK32-F1
#
_entry.id   AF-A0A136HK32-F1
#
_cell.length_a   1.000
_cell.length_b   1.000
_cell.length_c   1.000
_cell.angle_alpha   90.00
_cell.angle_beta   90.00
_cell.angle_gamma   90.00
#
_symmetry.space_group_name_H-M   'P 1'
#
loop_
_entity.id
_entity.type
_entity.pdbx_description
1 polymer ?
#
loop_
_entity_poly.entity_id
_entity_poly.type
_entity_poly.pdbx_seq_one_letter_code
_entity_poly.pdbx_strand_id
1 'polypeptide(L)'
;MSGLLTALLEEIRIEYVSRMQASGCNEPYLTAERLCHERLFLEADLLAEIIEQDPTLLAARAGDLIMNRQESENPSVGIIVCSNILAAALEGLLAVAVDRAWLEVDDDGRILVDDEELLRDSQYPISIDYSRSETAKRNISQGGVSKLSQIFAAAESDYLDSLQQSTRDVDAYQRALDISSSHAVFAPEEISPLVAENPLLLGLRPEDMMDEDLFDGDPPAGLIISAHLTHMMLQHMLELGVEQGVLVLDSSGHIIVPDLPKAPPTIH
;
A
#
# COMPACT_ATOMS: atom_id res chain seq x y z
N MET A 1 -9.42 14.36 -4.10
CA MET A 1 -9.04 15.19 -2.93
C MET A 1 -10.02 14.94 -1.80
N SER A 2 -9.60 14.17 -0.81
CA SER A 2 -10.39 13.77 0.36
C SER A 2 -10.78 14.98 1.22
N GLY A 3 -12.06 15.02 1.64
CA GLY A 3 -12.56 16.07 2.53
C GLY A 3 -12.00 15.93 3.95
N LEU A 4 -11.80 14.69 4.42
CA LEU A 4 -11.16 14.39 5.70
C LEU A 4 -9.70 14.82 5.70
N LEU A 5 -8.95 14.47 4.65
CA LEU A 5 -7.55 14.87 4.53
C LEU A 5 -7.41 16.39 4.47
N THR A 6 -8.27 17.06 3.70
CA THR A 6 -8.27 18.54 3.61
C THR A 6 -8.51 19.18 4.98
N ALA A 7 -9.48 18.67 5.75
CA ALA A 7 -9.75 19.17 7.10
C ALA A 7 -8.56 18.93 8.05
N LEU A 8 -7.95 17.74 8.00
CA LEU A 8 -6.78 17.40 8.81
C LEU A 8 -5.58 18.32 8.50
N LEU A 9 -5.29 18.54 7.21
CA LEU A 9 -4.21 19.43 6.79
C LEU A 9 -4.47 20.88 7.21
N GLU A 10 -5.72 21.33 7.16
CA GLU A 10 -6.10 22.67 7.64
C GLU A 10 -5.92 22.81 9.16
N GLU A 11 -6.30 21.81 9.95
CA GLU A 11 -6.05 21.80 11.39
C GLU A 11 -4.55 21.87 11.71
N ILE A 12 -3.73 21.08 10.99
CA ILE A 12 -2.27 21.10 11.12
C ILE A 12 -1.72 22.49 10.75
N ARG A 13 -2.23 23.12 9.68
CA ARG A 13 -1.83 24.47 9.29
C ARG A 13 -2.13 25.50 10.36
N ILE A 14 -3.30 25.45 10.98
CA ILE A 14 -3.70 26.32 12.09
C ILE A 14 -2.78 26.10 13.29
N GLU A 15 -2.52 24.83 13.63
CA GLU A 15 -1.66 24.45 14.74
C GLU A 15 -0.21 24.89 14.52
N TYR A 16 0.31 24.73 13.29
CA TYR A 16 1.63 25.20 12.89
C TYR A 16 1.81 26.69 13.14
N VAL A 17 0.87 27.51 12.65
CA VAL A 17 0.90 28.97 12.85
C VAL A 17 0.87 29.33 14.33
N SER A 18 0.05 28.65 15.12
CA SER A 18 -0.03 28.85 16.58
C SER A 18 1.29 28.52 17.27
N ARG A 19 1.91 27.38 16.94
CA ARG A 19 3.22 26.97 17.49
C ARG A 19 4.33 27.93 17.11
N MET A 20 4.37 28.38 15.85
CA MET A 20 5.33 29.37 15.36
C MET A 20 5.19 30.72 16.06
N GLN A 21 3.96 31.20 16.28
CA GLN A 21 3.74 32.44 17.03
C GLN A 21 4.18 32.32 18.50
N ALA A 22 3.99 31.15 19.12
CA ALA A 22 4.42 30.89 20.48
C ALA A 22 5.95 30.74 20.64
N SER A 23 6.65 30.21 19.63
CA SER A 23 8.11 30.05 19.63
C SER A 23 8.89 31.32 19.25
N GLY A 24 8.18 32.42 18.97
CA GLY A 24 8.79 33.66 18.49
C GLY A 24 9.17 33.63 17.01
N CYS A 25 8.53 32.76 16.23
CA CYS A 25 8.76 32.52 14.80
C CYS A 25 10.15 31.96 14.46
N ASN A 26 10.74 31.20 15.40
CA ASN A 26 12.03 30.55 15.22
C ASN A 26 11.83 29.09 14.80
N GLU A 27 12.80 28.55 14.06
CA GLU A 27 12.86 27.16 13.61
C GLU A 27 11.60 26.67 12.85
N PRO A 28 11.22 27.35 11.74
CA PRO A 28 10.02 27.04 10.95
C PRO A 28 10.03 25.63 10.36
N TYR A 29 11.19 25.11 9.94
CA TYR A 29 11.28 23.78 9.33
C TYR A 29 11.10 22.71 10.40
N LEU A 30 11.87 22.76 11.49
CA LEU A 30 11.77 21.76 12.56
C LEU A 30 10.39 21.73 13.21
N THR A 31 9.75 22.89 13.35
CA THR A 31 8.40 22.97 13.91
C THR A 31 7.38 22.29 12.97
N ALA A 32 7.51 22.49 11.66
CA ALA A 32 6.65 21.86 10.66
C ALA A 32 6.89 20.35 10.61
N GLU A 33 8.15 19.94 10.48
CA GLU A 33 8.58 18.54 10.43
C GLU A 33 8.07 17.76 11.65
N ARG A 34 8.30 18.29 12.86
CA ARG A 34 7.83 17.68 14.11
C ARG A 34 6.32 17.57 14.16
N LEU A 35 5.60 18.63 13.82
CA LEU A 35 4.13 18.63 13.86
C LEU A 35 3.54 17.62 12.88
N CYS A 36 4.10 17.55 11.68
CA CYS A 36 3.71 16.58 10.65
C CYS A 36 3.90 15.14 11.15
N HIS A 37 5.06 14.80 11.72
CA HIS A 37 5.29 13.47 12.29
C HIS A 37 4.39 13.16 13.50
N GLU A 38 4.05 14.15 14.33
CA GLU A 38 3.14 13.98 15.47
C GLU A 38 1.68 13.69 15.06
N ARG A 39 1.25 14.16 13.88
CA ARG A 39 -0.18 14.18 13.50
C ARG A 39 -0.54 13.34 12.27
N LEU A 40 0.42 13.03 11.39
CA LEU A 40 0.14 12.43 10.08
C LEU A 40 0.49 10.95 9.96
N PHE A 41 1.02 10.31 11.00
CA PHE A 41 0.97 8.85 11.09
C PHE A 41 -0.40 8.42 11.58
N LEU A 42 -1.29 8.18 10.62
CA LEU A 42 -2.70 7.90 10.86
C LEU A 42 -2.91 6.43 11.23
N GLU A 43 -3.89 6.17 12.09
CA GLU A 43 -4.34 4.80 12.36
C GLU A 43 -4.96 4.17 11.11
N ALA A 44 -4.88 2.84 11.01
CA ALA A 44 -5.31 2.07 9.84
C ALA A 44 -6.76 2.40 9.41
N ASP A 45 -7.68 2.50 10.37
CA ASP A 45 -9.09 2.75 10.09
C ASP A 45 -9.31 4.16 9.50
N LEU A 46 -8.68 5.19 10.07
CA LEU A 46 -8.78 6.56 9.56
C LEU A 46 -8.10 6.70 8.18
N LEU A 47 -6.96 6.06 7.99
CA LEU A 47 -6.25 6.07 6.71
C LEU A 47 -7.07 5.40 5.61
N ALA A 48 -7.75 4.30 5.93
CA ALA A 48 -8.64 3.62 4.99
C ALA A 48 -9.82 4.52 4.56
N GLU A 49 -10.45 5.25 5.47
CA GLU A 49 -11.51 6.21 5.13
C GLU A 49 -11.00 7.35 4.23
N ILE A 50 -9.76 7.81 4.44
CA ILE A 50 -9.14 8.83 3.60
C ILE A 50 -8.86 8.29 2.19
N ILE A 51 -8.34 7.06 2.07
CA ILE A 51 -8.09 6.38 0.79
C ILE A 51 -9.41 6.08 0.05
N GLU A 52 -10.49 5.80 0.77
CA GLU A 52 -11.83 5.66 0.17
C GLU A 52 -12.27 6.94 -0.55
N GLN A 53 -11.99 8.10 0.04
CA GLN A 53 -12.33 9.40 -0.54
C GLN A 53 -11.32 9.88 -1.60
N ASP A 54 -10.08 9.41 -1.55
CA ASP A 54 -9.01 9.80 -2.47
C ASP A 54 -8.12 8.62 -2.86
N PRO A 55 -8.57 7.77 -3.80
CA PRO A 55 -7.85 6.57 -4.21
C PRO A 55 -6.45 6.83 -4.74
N THR A 56 -6.19 8.02 -5.30
CA THR A 56 -4.89 8.39 -5.88
C THR A 56 -3.74 8.31 -4.88
N LEU A 57 -4.03 8.30 -3.58
CA LEU A 57 -3.05 8.07 -2.52
C LEU A 57 -2.37 6.70 -2.63
N LEU A 58 -3.01 5.71 -3.24
CA LEU A 58 -2.40 4.39 -3.50
C LEU A 58 -1.33 4.42 -4.60
N ALA A 59 -1.19 5.52 -5.33
CA ALA A 59 -0.07 5.72 -6.25
C ALA A 59 1.22 6.20 -5.53
N ALA A 60 1.15 6.44 -4.22
CA ALA A 60 2.29 6.83 -3.38
C ALA A 60 3.44 5.81 -3.45
N ARG A 61 4.67 6.31 -3.36
CA ARG A 61 5.92 5.53 -3.40
C ARG A 61 6.79 5.85 -2.21
N ALA A 62 7.59 4.89 -1.73
CA ALA A 62 8.40 5.08 -0.54
C ALA A 62 9.49 6.13 -0.77
N GLY A 63 10.23 6.00 -1.89
CA GLY A 63 11.40 6.81 -2.20
C GLY A 63 12.33 6.98 -0.99
N ASP A 64 12.87 8.20 -0.84
CA ASP A 64 13.68 8.59 0.33
C ASP A 64 12.84 9.23 1.46
N LEU A 65 11.51 9.13 1.41
CA LEU A 65 10.61 9.83 2.34
C LEU A 65 10.51 9.15 3.71
N ILE A 66 10.95 7.90 3.83
CA ILE A 66 10.85 7.12 5.06
C ILE A 66 12.17 7.22 5.82
N MET A 67 12.25 8.18 6.75
CA MET A 67 13.46 8.45 7.53
C MET A 67 13.71 7.42 8.65
N ASN A 68 12.71 6.61 8.99
CA ASN A 68 12.83 5.61 10.04
C ASN A 68 13.54 4.35 9.53
N ARG A 69 14.70 4.03 10.09
CA ARG A 69 15.52 2.87 9.70
C ARG A 69 14.82 1.51 9.81
N GLN A 70 13.82 1.35 10.68
CA GLN A 70 13.10 0.09 10.83
C GLN A 70 12.15 -0.17 9.66
N GLU A 71 11.66 0.90 9.03
CA GLU A 71 10.64 0.84 7.99
C GLU A 71 11.18 1.22 6.61
N SER A 72 12.36 1.84 6.52
CA SER A 72 12.97 2.27 5.26
C SER A 72 13.33 1.12 4.31
N GLU A 73 13.71 -0.05 4.83
CA GLU A 73 14.14 -1.18 4.00
C GLU A 73 12.97 -1.99 3.42
N ASN A 74 11.84 -2.06 4.12
CA ASN A 74 10.69 -2.86 3.70
C ASN A 74 9.38 -2.25 4.20
N PRO A 75 8.99 -1.05 3.74
CA PRO A 75 7.90 -0.31 4.34
C PRO A 75 6.54 -0.97 4.11
N SER A 76 5.66 -0.87 5.11
CA SER A 76 4.25 -1.22 4.92
C SER A 76 3.52 -0.19 4.05
N VAL A 77 2.49 -0.63 3.33
CA VAL A 77 1.65 0.22 2.48
C VAL A 77 1.14 1.47 3.22
N GLY A 78 0.66 1.32 4.45
CA GLY A 78 0.16 2.43 5.27
C GLY A 78 1.23 3.48 5.57
N ILE A 79 2.48 3.05 5.77
CA ILE A 79 3.61 3.95 5.99
C ILE A 79 3.97 4.69 4.71
N ILE A 80 4.02 4.00 3.56
CA ILE A 80 4.27 4.64 2.26
C ILE A 80 3.27 5.79 2.02
N VAL A 81 1.98 5.51 2.20
CA VAL A 81 0.93 6.51 2.01
C VAL A 81 1.06 7.67 3.01
N CYS A 82 1.25 7.37 4.30
CA CYS A 82 1.41 8.42 5.32
C CYS A 82 2.66 9.29 5.08
N SER A 83 3.78 8.70 4.68
CA SER A 83 5.01 9.45 4.36
C SER A 83 4.81 10.40 3.17
N ASN A 84 4.03 10.01 2.16
CA ASN A 84 3.71 10.89 1.04
C ASN A 84 2.77 12.04 1.47
N ILE A 85 1.77 11.74 2.29
CA ILE A 85 0.91 12.77 2.89
C ILE A 85 1.74 13.74 3.73
N LEU A 86 2.68 13.22 4.52
CA LEU A 86 3.59 13.98 5.37
C LEU A 86 4.46 14.92 4.54
N ALA A 87 5.10 14.41 3.48
CA ALA A 87 5.95 15.20 2.60
C ALA A 87 5.17 16.35 1.93
N ALA A 88 3.97 16.06 1.40
CA ALA A 88 3.11 17.06 0.80
C ALA A 88 2.62 18.10 1.82
N ALA A 89 2.30 17.67 3.05
CA ALA A 89 1.91 18.57 4.13
C ALA A 89 3.07 19.48 4.56
N LEU A 90 4.28 18.93 4.68
CA LEU A 90 5.49 19.66 5.03
C LEU A 90 5.77 20.75 3.99
N GLU A 91 5.75 20.41 2.70
CA GLU A 91 5.91 21.38 1.61
C GLU A 91 4.85 22.51 1.71
N GLY A 92 3.59 22.15 1.97
CA GLY A 92 2.52 23.12 2.19
C GLY A 92 2.74 24.03 3.41
N LEU A 93 3.27 23.51 4.51
CA LEU A 93 3.60 24.32 5.70
C LEU A 93 4.80 25.25 5.45
N LEU A 94 5.81 24.80 4.72
CA LEU A 94 6.96 25.63 4.35
C LEU A 94 6.54 26.77 3.42
N ALA A 95 5.61 26.53 2.49
CA ALA A 95 5.02 27.60 1.68
C ALA A 95 4.32 28.65 2.55
N VAL A 96 3.59 28.24 3.59
CA VAL A 96 2.98 29.17 4.57
C VAL A 96 4.04 29.96 5.35
N ALA A 97 5.18 29.34 5.68
CA ALA A 97 6.28 30.01 6.35
C ALA A 97 6.91 31.09 5.44
N VAL A 98 7.08 30.81 4.15
CA VAL A 98 7.53 31.79 3.15
C VAL A 98 6.53 32.94 3.00
N ASP A 99 5.23 32.65 2.86
CA ASP A 99 4.18 33.67 2.74
C ASP A 99 4.13 34.62 3.95
N ARG A 100 4.56 34.14 5.12
CA ARG A 100 4.62 34.89 6.38
C ARG A 100 5.99 35.51 6.67
N ALA A 101 6.94 35.39 5.73
CA ALA A 101 8.32 35.86 5.86
C ALA A 101 9.07 35.27 7.07
N TRP A 102 8.77 34.01 7.42
CA TRP A 102 9.54 33.21 8.38
C TRP A 102 10.69 32.45 7.71
N LEU A 103 10.54 32.17 6.42
CA LEU A 103 11.57 31.59 5.56
C LEU A 103 11.77 32.48 4.34
N GLU A 104 12.99 32.46 3.80
CA GLU A 104 13.35 33.14 2.57
C GLU A 104 13.41 32.15 1.40
N VAL A 105 13.43 32.69 0.19
CA VAL A 105 13.53 31.91 -1.05
C VAL A 105 14.71 32.45 -1.83
N ASP A 106 15.50 31.56 -2.43
CA ASP A 106 16.63 31.94 -3.28
C ASP A 106 16.18 32.43 -4.68
N ASP A 107 17.17 32.84 -5.48
CA ASP A 107 16.94 33.34 -6.85
C ASP A 107 16.35 32.27 -7.80
N ASP A 108 16.46 30.99 -7.45
CA ASP A 108 15.94 29.83 -8.20
C ASP A 108 14.56 29.38 -7.70
N GLY A 109 13.98 30.05 -6.70
CA GLY A 109 12.68 29.72 -6.14
C GLY A 109 12.71 28.61 -5.08
N ARG A 110 13.87 28.26 -4.54
CA ARG A 110 14.04 27.23 -3.51
C ARG A 110 13.97 27.85 -2.12
N ILE A 111 13.25 27.18 -1.22
CA ILE A 111 13.11 27.62 0.17
C ILE A 111 14.46 27.46 0.88
N LEU A 112 14.95 28.55 1.46
CA LEU A 112 16.19 28.58 2.23
C LEU A 112 15.89 28.19 3.68
N VAL A 113 16.30 26.99 4.06
CA VAL A 113 16.20 26.47 5.44
C VAL A 113 17.57 26.59 6.10
N ASP A 114 17.60 26.92 7.39
CA ASP A 114 18.85 26.99 8.17
C ASP A 114 19.54 25.62 8.22
N ASP A 115 20.84 25.59 7.90
CA ASP A 115 21.66 24.37 7.96
C ASP A 115 21.64 23.76 9.37
N GLU A 116 21.53 24.59 10.43
CA GLU A 116 21.42 24.11 11.81
C GLU A 116 20.11 23.32 12.04
N GLU A 117 19.03 23.66 11.34
CA GLU A 117 17.77 22.92 11.38
C GLU A 117 17.90 21.58 10.64
N LEU A 118 18.50 21.58 9.45
CA LEU A 118 18.68 20.38 8.61
C LEU A 118 19.66 19.37 9.22
N LEU A 119 20.65 19.82 9.98
CA LEU A 119 21.67 18.97 10.61
C LEU A 119 21.20 18.29 11.91
N ARG A 120 20.02 18.64 12.44
CA ARG A 120 19.47 17.94 13.60
C ARG A 120 18.93 16.58 13.16
N ASP A 121 19.55 15.51 13.65
CA ASP A 121 19.10 14.13 13.44
C ASP A 121 17.76 13.90 14.17
N SER A 122 16.66 14.19 13.48
CA SER A 122 15.31 14.03 13.98
C SER A 122 14.77 12.64 13.61
N GLN A 123 15.07 11.63 14.45
CA GLN A 123 14.43 10.32 14.30
C GLN A 123 13.07 10.31 15.00
N TYR A 124 12.01 10.33 14.20
CA TYR A 124 10.65 10.22 14.71
C TYR A 124 10.22 8.75 14.78
N PRO A 125 9.85 8.24 15.97
CA PRO A 125 9.36 6.88 16.10
C PRO A 125 7.98 6.75 15.44
N ILE A 126 7.82 5.71 14.60
CA ILE A 126 6.52 5.31 14.06
C ILE A 126 5.90 4.33 15.06
N SER A 127 4.82 4.74 15.72
CA SER A 127 4.13 3.93 16.74
C SER A 127 2.87 3.22 16.22
N ILE A 128 2.51 3.44 14.96
CA ILE A 128 1.30 2.87 14.35
C ILE A 128 1.55 1.43 13.95
N ASP A 129 0.60 0.57 14.31
CA ASP A 129 0.59 -0.85 13.98
C ASP A 129 -0.55 -1.16 13.00
N TYR A 130 -0.23 -1.26 11.71
CA TYR A 130 -1.20 -1.57 10.65
C TYR A 130 -1.67 -3.04 10.64
N SER A 131 -1.17 -3.88 11.55
CA SER A 131 -1.71 -5.24 11.77
C SER A 131 -2.99 -5.25 12.61
N ARG A 132 -3.46 -4.08 13.07
CA ARG A 132 -4.65 -3.94 13.92
C ARG A 132 -5.65 -2.96 13.29
N SER A 133 -6.90 -3.38 13.23
CA SER A 133 -8.02 -2.56 12.75
C SER A 133 -9.31 -3.00 13.45
N GLU A 134 -10.07 -2.05 14.00
CA GLU A 134 -11.38 -2.34 14.59
C GLU A 134 -12.44 -2.51 13.50
N THR A 135 -12.31 -1.77 12.39
CA THR A 135 -13.18 -1.95 11.21
C THR A 135 -13.06 -3.35 10.63
N ALA A 136 -11.85 -3.88 10.46
CA ALA A 136 -11.64 -5.25 9.98
C ALA A 136 -12.27 -6.29 10.93
N LYS A 137 -12.03 -6.16 12.25
CA LYS A 137 -12.64 -7.06 13.26
C LYS A 137 -14.17 -7.02 13.21
N ARG A 138 -14.75 -5.83 13.10
CA ARG A 138 -16.20 -5.64 13.02
C ARG A 138 -16.75 -6.28 11.75
N ASN A 139 -16.12 -6.06 10.60
CA ASN A 139 -16.59 -6.60 9.32
C ASN A 139 -16.51 -8.13 9.30
N ILE A 140 -15.45 -8.73 9.86
CA ILE A 140 -15.33 -10.19 10.03
C ILE A 140 -16.46 -10.73 10.92
N SER A 141 -16.76 -10.07 12.04
CA SER A 141 -17.76 -10.54 13.00
C SER A 141 -19.21 -10.36 12.55
N GLN A 142 -19.50 -9.41 11.66
CA GLN A 142 -20.85 -9.18 11.14
C GLN A 142 -21.31 -10.27 10.17
N GLY A 143 -20.39 -10.99 9.53
CA GLY A 143 -20.70 -12.05 8.59
C GLY A 143 -21.41 -11.52 7.33
N GLY A 144 -20.67 -11.41 6.23
CA GLY A 144 -21.19 -10.96 4.94
C GLY A 144 -20.28 -11.40 3.81
N VAL A 145 -20.77 -11.32 2.56
CA VAL A 145 -19.95 -11.62 1.39
C VAL A 145 -19.10 -10.38 1.10
N SER A 146 -17.81 -10.44 1.48
CA SER A 146 -16.89 -9.34 1.22
C SER A 146 -16.66 -9.11 -0.27
N LYS A 147 -16.25 -7.90 -0.67
CA LYS A 147 -15.93 -7.62 -2.08
C LYS A 147 -14.75 -8.47 -2.55
N LEU A 148 -13.77 -8.69 -1.68
CA LEU A 148 -12.67 -9.61 -1.92
C LEU A 148 -13.19 -11.05 -2.14
N SER A 149 -14.10 -11.53 -1.30
CA SER A 149 -14.72 -12.85 -1.48
C SER A 149 -15.47 -12.98 -2.80
N GLN A 150 -16.13 -11.90 -3.27
CA GLN A 150 -16.82 -11.91 -4.56
C GLN A 150 -15.83 -12.03 -5.72
N ILE A 151 -14.71 -11.31 -5.67
CA ILE A 151 -13.65 -11.37 -6.69
C ILE A 151 -13.07 -12.79 -6.73
N PHE A 152 -12.75 -13.36 -5.57
CA PHE A 152 -12.19 -14.72 -5.48
C PHE A 152 -13.19 -15.79 -5.95
N ALA A 153 -14.47 -15.67 -5.58
CA ALA A 153 -15.50 -16.59 -6.03
C ALA A 153 -15.74 -16.53 -7.55
N ALA A 154 -15.67 -15.34 -8.14
CA ALA A 154 -15.75 -15.18 -9.59
C ALA A 154 -14.55 -15.85 -10.29
N ALA A 155 -13.34 -15.58 -9.80
CA ALA A 155 -12.12 -16.18 -10.32
C ALA A 155 -12.12 -17.72 -10.20
N GLU A 156 -12.59 -18.25 -9.07
CA GLU A 156 -12.79 -19.68 -8.84
C GLU A 156 -13.78 -20.29 -9.83
N SER A 157 -14.95 -19.66 -10.02
CA SER A 157 -15.96 -20.12 -10.96
C SER A 157 -15.39 -20.19 -12.39
N ASP A 158 -14.70 -19.14 -12.82
CA ASP A 158 -14.08 -19.07 -14.15
C ASP A 158 -13.01 -20.14 -14.33
N TYR A 159 -12.23 -20.43 -13.28
CA TYR A 159 -11.24 -21.50 -13.30
C TYR A 159 -11.88 -22.88 -13.43
N LEU A 160 -12.91 -23.18 -12.63
CA LEU A 160 -13.61 -24.46 -12.70
C LEU A 160 -14.29 -24.66 -14.06
N ASP A 161 -14.92 -23.63 -14.61
CA ASP A 161 -15.52 -23.67 -15.94
C ASP A 161 -14.46 -23.88 -17.03
N SER A 162 -13.31 -23.20 -16.91
CA SER A 162 -12.17 -23.33 -17.82
C SER A 162 -11.59 -24.75 -17.83
N LEU A 163 -11.51 -25.40 -16.66
CA LEU A 163 -11.10 -26.80 -16.52
C LEU A 163 -12.09 -27.77 -17.16
N GLN A 164 -13.40 -27.51 -17.05
CA GLN A 164 -14.45 -28.37 -17.63
C GLN A 164 -14.56 -28.25 -19.15
N GLN A 165 -14.37 -27.06 -19.71
CA GLN A 165 -14.55 -26.79 -21.14
C GLN A 165 -13.40 -27.32 -22.00
N SER A 166 -12.25 -27.62 -21.41
CA SER A 166 -11.03 -27.87 -22.16
C SER A 166 -10.55 -29.31 -22.07
N THR A 167 -10.87 -30.08 -23.10
CA THR A 167 -10.29 -31.41 -23.29
C THR A 167 -8.84 -31.25 -23.82
N ARG A 168 -7.84 -31.44 -22.94
CA ARG A 168 -6.43 -31.82 -23.22
C ARG A 168 -5.35 -30.81 -23.65
N ASP A 169 -5.60 -29.53 -23.94
CA ASP A 169 -4.56 -28.69 -24.59
C ASP A 169 -4.00 -27.48 -23.82
N VAL A 170 -4.43 -27.17 -22.58
CA VAL A 170 -3.74 -26.15 -21.74
C VAL A 170 -3.59 -26.65 -20.32
N ASP A 171 -2.35 -26.57 -19.83
CA ASP A 171 -1.93 -26.86 -18.46
C ASP A 171 -2.77 -26.09 -17.43
N ALA A 172 -3.26 -26.78 -16.40
CA ALA A 172 -4.05 -26.19 -15.32
C ALA A 172 -3.27 -25.09 -14.58
N TYR A 173 -1.94 -25.21 -14.51
CA TYR A 173 -1.06 -24.19 -13.94
C TYR A 173 -1.11 -22.89 -14.76
N GLN A 174 -0.95 -22.97 -16.08
CA GLN A 174 -1.02 -21.80 -16.96
C GLN A 174 -2.41 -21.14 -16.92
N ARG A 175 -3.48 -21.92 -16.80
CA ARG A 175 -4.84 -21.38 -16.62
C ARG A 175 -4.98 -20.62 -15.31
N ALA A 176 -4.44 -21.14 -14.22
CA ALA A 176 -4.45 -20.44 -12.94
C ALA A 176 -3.71 -19.10 -13.03
N LEU A 177 -2.58 -19.04 -13.76
CA LEU A 177 -1.88 -17.78 -14.03
C LEU A 177 -2.72 -16.81 -14.86
N ASP A 178 -3.30 -17.27 -15.97
CA ASP A 178 -4.06 -16.41 -16.87
C ASP A 178 -5.32 -15.83 -16.18
N ILE A 179 -6.03 -16.65 -15.40
CA ILE A 179 -7.26 -16.22 -14.72
C ILE A 179 -6.96 -15.35 -13.51
N SER A 180 -5.93 -15.69 -12.71
CA SER A 180 -5.51 -14.83 -11.60
C SER A 180 -5.04 -13.46 -12.09
N SER A 181 -4.32 -13.40 -13.22
CA SER A 181 -3.96 -12.14 -13.87
C SER A 181 -5.18 -11.37 -14.42
N SER A 182 -6.20 -12.07 -14.91
CA SER A 182 -7.43 -11.44 -15.45
C SER A 182 -8.33 -10.85 -14.37
N HIS A 183 -8.28 -11.41 -13.15
CA HIS A 183 -9.04 -10.95 -11.99
C HIS A 183 -8.21 -10.09 -11.02
N ALA A 184 -6.94 -9.87 -11.33
CA ALA A 184 -6.08 -9.02 -10.54
C ALA A 184 -6.58 -7.57 -10.57
N VAL A 185 -6.58 -6.95 -9.39
CA VAL A 185 -7.10 -5.60 -9.17
C VAL A 185 -5.93 -4.64 -9.09
N PHE A 186 -5.80 -3.74 -10.06
CA PHE A 186 -4.63 -2.86 -10.17
C PHE A 186 -4.97 -1.38 -10.04
N ALA A 187 -6.18 -0.97 -10.39
CA ALA A 187 -6.53 0.44 -10.36
C ALA A 187 -6.75 0.90 -8.91
N PRO A 188 -6.21 2.07 -8.51
CA PRO A 188 -6.45 2.62 -7.18
C PRO A 188 -7.93 2.67 -6.79
N GLU A 189 -8.82 2.97 -7.73
CA GLU A 189 -10.26 3.05 -7.55
C GLU A 189 -10.91 1.68 -7.25
N GLU A 190 -10.28 0.59 -7.69
CA GLU A 190 -10.75 -0.76 -7.43
C GLU A 190 -10.20 -1.30 -6.10
N ILE A 191 -8.97 -0.91 -5.75
CA ILE A 191 -8.27 -1.29 -4.51
C ILE A 191 -8.85 -0.53 -3.30
N SER A 192 -9.09 0.77 -3.44
CA SER A 192 -9.62 1.65 -2.40
C SER A 192 -10.81 1.07 -1.60
N PRO A 193 -11.88 0.55 -2.23
CA PRO A 193 -12.98 -0.08 -1.49
C PRO A 193 -12.59 -1.38 -0.78
N LEU A 194 -11.56 -2.11 -1.25
CA LEU A 194 -11.03 -3.28 -0.54
C LEU A 194 -10.30 -2.86 0.74
N VAL A 195 -9.56 -1.75 0.69
CA VAL A 195 -8.88 -1.15 1.84
C VAL A 195 -9.89 -0.63 2.87
N ALA A 196 -10.97 0.02 2.42
CA ALA A 196 -12.05 0.47 3.28
C ALA A 196 -12.76 -0.71 4.01
N GLU A 197 -12.95 -1.82 3.30
CA GLU A 197 -13.53 -3.03 3.87
C GLU A 197 -12.56 -3.76 4.83
N ASN A 198 -11.27 -3.81 4.49
CA ASN A 198 -10.25 -4.46 5.29
C ASN A 198 -8.98 -3.58 5.39
N PRO A 199 -8.91 -2.68 6.40
CA PRO A 199 -7.76 -1.82 6.59
C PRO A 199 -6.45 -2.55 6.90
N LEU A 200 -6.49 -3.85 7.22
CA LEU A 200 -5.29 -4.68 7.40
C LEU A 200 -4.46 -4.81 6.11
N LEU A 201 -5.05 -4.55 4.94
CA LEU A 201 -4.31 -4.47 3.67
C LEU A 201 -3.23 -3.38 3.69
N LEU A 202 -3.36 -2.36 4.55
CA LEU A 202 -2.35 -1.32 4.76
C LEU A 202 -1.09 -1.86 5.47
N GLY A 203 -1.18 -3.02 6.11
CA GLY A 203 -0.05 -3.69 6.74
C GLY A 203 0.81 -4.52 5.78
N LEU A 204 0.38 -4.70 4.54
CA LEU A 204 1.11 -5.48 3.53
C LEU A 204 2.45 -4.82 3.17
N ARG A 205 3.42 -5.64 2.81
CA ARG A 205 4.80 -5.25 2.49
C ARG A 205 5.23 -5.88 1.16
N PRO A 206 6.20 -5.30 0.44
CA PRO A 206 6.72 -5.85 -0.82
C PRO A 206 7.17 -7.32 -0.79
N GLU A 207 7.80 -7.77 0.30
CA GLU A 207 8.20 -9.18 0.59
C GLU A 207 8.77 -9.97 -0.60
N ASP A 208 9.73 -9.42 -1.35
CA ASP A 208 10.37 -10.04 -2.53
C ASP A 208 9.39 -10.46 -3.65
N MET A 209 8.13 -10.04 -3.59
CA MET A 209 7.08 -10.42 -4.55
C MET A 209 7.12 -9.61 -5.85
N MET A 210 7.97 -8.60 -5.90
CA MET A 210 8.07 -7.66 -7.02
C MET A 210 9.47 -7.66 -7.58
N ASP A 211 9.54 -7.62 -8.91
CA ASP A 211 10.79 -7.49 -9.63
C ASP A 211 11.40 -6.10 -9.34
N GLU A 212 12.55 -6.09 -8.68
CA GLU A 212 13.29 -4.88 -8.33
C GLU A 212 13.63 -4.04 -9.57
N ASP A 213 13.87 -4.70 -10.72
CA ASP A 213 14.25 -4.03 -11.98
C ASP A 213 13.05 -3.30 -12.62
N LEU A 214 11.81 -3.70 -12.32
CA LEU A 214 10.62 -3.10 -12.93
C LEU A 214 10.21 -1.78 -12.26
N PHE A 215 10.56 -1.61 -10.98
CA PHE A 215 10.17 -0.45 -10.19
C PHE A 215 11.34 0.29 -9.56
N ASP A 216 12.57 -0.02 -9.98
CA ASP A 216 13.81 0.50 -9.40
C ASP A 216 13.85 0.34 -7.86
N GLY A 217 13.27 -0.76 -7.36
CA GLY A 217 13.11 -1.03 -5.93
C GLY A 217 12.05 -0.20 -5.19
N ASP A 218 11.28 0.66 -5.86
CA ASP A 218 10.30 1.57 -5.23
C ASP A 218 8.88 1.47 -5.83
N PRO A 219 8.18 0.35 -5.59
CA PRO A 219 6.86 0.09 -6.16
C PRO A 219 5.75 0.94 -5.50
N PRO A 220 4.69 1.32 -6.26
CA PRO A 220 3.55 2.02 -5.69
C PRO A 220 2.80 1.21 -4.63
N ALA A 221 2.26 1.90 -3.62
CA ALA A 221 1.49 1.34 -2.51
C ALA A 221 0.35 0.38 -2.95
N GLY A 222 -0.46 0.78 -3.93
CA GLY A 222 -1.54 -0.04 -4.46
C GLY A 222 -1.04 -1.30 -5.18
N LEU A 223 0.14 -1.23 -5.81
CA LEU A 223 0.72 -2.38 -6.51
C LEU A 223 1.14 -3.47 -5.52
N ILE A 224 1.65 -3.11 -4.33
CA ILE A 224 1.94 -4.06 -3.25
C ILE A 224 0.69 -4.84 -2.87
N ILE A 225 -0.43 -4.15 -2.64
CA ILE A 225 -1.71 -4.81 -2.32
C ILE A 225 -2.13 -5.73 -3.47
N SER A 226 -2.05 -5.24 -4.71
CA SER A 226 -2.41 -6.00 -5.91
C SER A 226 -1.59 -7.29 -6.06
N ALA A 227 -0.27 -7.22 -5.84
CA ALA A 227 0.63 -8.36 -5.92
C ALA A 227 0.25 -9.45 -4.90
N HIS A 228 -0.01 -9.04 -3.65
CA HIS A 228 -0.50 -9.94 -2.59
C HIS A 228 -1.83 -10.60 -2.95
N LEU A 229 -2.81 -9.82 -3.40
CA LEU A 229 -4.12 -10.34 -3.80
C LEU A 229 -4.02 -11.32 -4.98
N THR A 230 -3.20 -11.00 -5.97
CA THR A 230 -2.98 -11.85 -7.15
C THR A 230 -2.30 -13.16 -6.77
N HIS A 231 -1.29 -13.09 -5.88
CA HIS A 231 -0.60 -14.29 -5.39
C HIS A 231 -1.52 -15.19 -4.58
N MET A 232 -2.31 -14.63 -3.66
CA MET A 232 -3.30 -15.40 -2.90
C MET A 232 -4.34 -16.06 -3.82
N MET A 233 -4.78 -15.35 -4.86
CA MET A 233 -5.74 -15.89 -5.83
C MET A 233 -5.14 -17.04 -6.64
N LEU A 234 -3.89 -16.87 -7.11
CA LEU A 234 -3.16 -17.92 -7.81
C LEU A 234 -3.02 -19.16 -6.91
N GLN A 235 -2.58 -18.99 -5.67
CA GLN A 235 -2.43 -20.10 -4.73
C GLN A 235 -3.76 -20.84 -4.51
N HIS A 236 -4.86 -20.11 -4.31
CA HIS A 236 -6.20 -20.70 -4.18
C HIS A 236 -6.59 -21.53 -5.41
N MET A 237 -6.35 -21.02 -6.62
CA MET A 237 -6.62 -21.78 -7.86
C MET A 237 -5.75 -23.02 -8.01
N LEU A 238 -4.50 -22.95 -7.59
CA LEU A 238 -3.58 -24.08 -7.60
C LEU A 238 -4.02 -25.17 -6.62
N GLU A 239 -4.46 -24.79 -5.42
CA GLU A 239 -5.05 -25.70 -4.43
C GLU A 239 -6.32 -26.38 -4.99
N LEU A 240 -7.22 -25.61 -5.60
CA LEU A 240 -8.39 -26.15 -6.30
C LEU A 240 -8.00 -27.11 -7.43
N GLY A 241 -6.94 -26.80 -8.19
CA GLY A 241 -6.44 -27.68 -9.24
C GLY A 241 -5.96 -29.03 -8.71
N VAL A 242 -5.35 -29.05 -7.52
CA VAL A 242 -4.97 -30.29 -6.83
C VAL A 242 -6.22 -31.04 -6.37
N GLU A 243 -7.21 -30.36 -5.78
CA GLU A 243 -8.47 -30.98 -5.34
C GLU A 243 -9.28 -31.60 -6.49
N GLN A 244 -9.27 -30.95 -7.66
CA GLN A 244 -9.91 -31.47 -8.88
C GLN A 244 -9.06 -32.58 -9.57
N GLY A 245 -7.87 -32.87 -9.06
CA GLY A 245 -6.97 -33.91 -9.59
C GLY A 245 -6.34 -33.56 -10.94
N VAL A 246 -6.34 -32.28 -11.33
CA VAL A 246 -5.73 -31.79 -12.58
C VAL A 246 -4.28 -31.35 -12.38
N LEU A 247 -3.89 -31.03 -11.14
CA LEU A 247 -2.52 -30.79 -10.73
C LEU A 247 -2.03 -31.92 -9.81
N VAL A 248 -0.74 -32.23 -9.88
CA VAL A 248 -0.10 -33.29 -9.10
C VAL A 248 0.99 -32.68 -8.23
N LEU A 249 1.09 -33.17 -7.00
CA LEU A 249 2.15 -32.79 -6.07
C LEU A 249 3.33 -33.77 -6.15
N ASP A 250 4.54 -33.27 -5.98
CA ASP A 250 5.74 -34.08 -5.80
C ASP A 250 5.80 -34.69 -4.38
N SER A 251 6.83 -35.49 -4.12
CA SER A 251 7.06 -36.11 -2.80
C SER A 251 7.32 -35.11 -1.66
N SER A 252 7.57 -33.85 -1.99
CA SER A 252 7.82 -32.75 -1.06
C SER A 252 6.60 -31.84 -0.88
N GLY A 253 5.50 -32.08 -1.60
CA GLY A 253 4.28 -31.30 -1.53
C GLY A 253 4.26 -30.07 -2.46
N HIS A 254 5.20 -29.96 -3.40
CA HIS A 254 5.20 -28.90 -4.42
C HIS A 254 4.45 -29.34 -5.67
N ILE A 255 3.81 -28.40 -6.35
CA ILE A 255 3.11 -28.68 -7.60
C ILE A 255 4.12 -29.01 -8.69
N ILE A 256 3.95 -30.16 -9.34
CA ILE A 256 4.74 -30.56 -10.51
C ILE A 256 4.21 -29.76 -11.69
N VAL A 257 4.93 -28.71 -12.08
CA VAL A 257 4.68 -27.98 -13.32
C VAL A 257 5.21 -28.84 -14.48
N PRO A 258 4.37 -29.25 -15.45
CA PRO A 258 4.84 -30.00 -16.61
C PRO A 258 5.86 -29.18 -17.42
N ASP A 259 7.05 -29.74 -17.66
CA ASP A 259 8.09 -29.10 -18.51
C ASP A 259 7.61 -28.84 -19.95
N LEU A 260 6.55 -29.52 -20.37
CA LEU A 260 5.94 -29.39 -21.70
C LEU A 260 4.40 -29.41 -21.56
N PRO A 261 3.67 -28.51 -22.24
CA PRO A 261 2.20 -28.37 -22.15
C PRO A 261 1.39 -29.60 -22.60
N LYS A 262 2.05 -30.71 -22.99
CA LYS A 262 1.44 -31.95 -23.48
C LYS A 262 1.90 -33.22 -22.78
N ALA A 263 2.78 -33.13 -21.78
CA ALA A 263 3.19 -34.30 -21.01
C ALA A 263 2.39 -34.33 -19.69
N PRO A 264 1.78 -35.47 -19.32
CA PRO A 264 1.29 -35.62 -17.94
C PRO A 264 2.48 -35.46 -16.98
N PRO A 265 2.30 -34.87 -15.79
CA PRO A 265 3.35 -34.74 -14.81
C PRO A 265 3.94 -36.12 -14.51
N THR A 266 5.25 -36.26 -14.72
CA THR A 266 5.94 -37.54 -14.53
C THR A 266 6.41 -37.59 -13.09
N ILE A 267 5.81 -38.48 -12.29
CA ILE A 267 6.27 -38.75 -10.92
C ILE A 267 7.54 -39.60 -11.04
N HIS A 268 8.65 -39.12 -10.48
CA HIS A 268 9.87 -39.90 -10.30
C HIS A 268 9.89 -40.63 -8.96
#